data_AF-A0A8I1ECP1-F1
#
_entry.id   AF-A0A8I1ECP1-F1
#
_cell.length_a   1.000
_cell.length_b   1.000
_cell.length_c   1.000
_cell.angle_alpha   90.00
_cell.angle_beta   90.00
_cell.angle_gamma   90.00
#
_symmetry.space_group_name_H-M   'P 1'
#
loop_
_entity.id
_entity.type
_entity.pdbx_description
1 polymer ?
#
loop_
_entity_poly.entity_id
_entity_poly.type
_entity_poly.pdbx_seq_one_letter_code
_entity_poly.pdbx_strand_id
1 'polypeptide(L)'
;MSQKKKAVYDLYPRMTDTVINENRQQMPKRVSRDFSDNDILRVLMESNPAMMHSLNFLILSEEFYWKSQGGDVIFPESPAVLDNLLRAKYQMDSPEGFRLPFSAFSVAIPNGYAFNGVRLLPFMVTFIHHRTAQDITTLPFCRKIGLREPPGFGYAESRPEAMALSITFRDPTNRHAYIRTLQLDEALPRVLKCQTAMEYKQVVGDYEDKFGVIDLTESELEAQFLAVKLVAALGVYHMATNGDRLSDGYPGSQEPRMNNRDKSLRMRFSTLRNKADVDAIEARDAFYRTWFFRQLRADRYYQGEHEKTPRGSRYSFVSDTVVGQKVTPHTQRDD
;
A
#
# COMPACT_ATOMS: atom_id res chain seq x y z
N MET A 1 -38.95 -2.35 2.36
CA MET A 1 -37.59 -2.76 1.93
C MET A 1 -36.61 -1.72 2.46
N SER A 2 -35.72 -2.08 3.39
CA SER A 2 -34.71 -1.16 3.92
C SER A 2 -33.68 -0.86 2.83
N GLN A 3 -33.52 0.42 2.43
CA GLN A 3 -32.44 0.82 1.52
C GLN A 3 -31.11 0.56 2.24
N LYS A 4 -30.35 -0.46 1.79
CA LYS A 4 -28.97 -0.65 2.26
C LYS A 4 -28.19 0.64 1.95
N LYS A 5 -27.69 1.30 3.00
CA LYS A 5 -26.80 2.47 2.86
C LYS A 5 -25.61 2.07 1.98
N LYS A 6 -25.33 2.88 0.96
CA LYS A 6 -24.14 2.69 0.12
C LYS A 6 -22.89 2.76 1.00
N ALA A 7 -21.95 1.84 0.77
CA ALA A 7 -20.65 1.89 1.42
C ALA A 7 -19.93 3.19 1.06
N VAL A 8 -19.17 3.74 2.01
CA VAL A 8 -18.41 4.98 1.84
C VAL A 8 -16.94 4.68 2.05
N TYR A 9 -16.11 5.08 1.09
CA TYR A 9 -14.67 4.91 1.12
C TYR A 9 -13.97 6.25 0.94
N ASP A 10 -12.84 6.41 1.62
CA ASP A 10 -11.89 7.49 1.37
C ASP A 10 -10.86 7.00 0.35
N LEU A 11 -10.66 7.77 -0.72
CA LEU A 11 -9.57 7.54 -1.67
C LEU A 11 -8.35 8.38 -1.31
N TYR A 12 -7.18 7.92 -1.76
CA TYR A 12 -5.91 8.63 -1.57
C TYR A 12 -6.00 10.03 -2.18
N PRO A 13 -5.93 11.10 -1.36
CA PRO A 13 -5.89 12.46 -1.89
C PRO A 13 -4.50 12.73 -2.44
N ARG A 14 -4.41 13.16 -3.70
CA ARG A 14 -3.11 13.38 -4.36
C ARG A 14 -2.49 14.70 -3.93
N MET A 15 -1.20 14.67 -3.61
CA MET A 15 -0.39 15.86 -3.39
C MET A 15 -0.34 16.72 -4.65
N THR A 16 -0.23 16.11 -5.83
CA THR A 16 -0.20 16.83 -7.11
C THR A 16 -1.38 17.80 -7.24
N ASP A 17 -2.58 17.35 -6.91
CA ASP A 17 -3.80 18.15 -7.07
C ASP A 17 -3.83 19.29 -6.04
N THR A 18 -3.40 19.04 -4.80
CA THR A 18 -3.24 20.07 -3.77
C THR A 18 -2.25 21.15 -4.22
N VAL A 19 -1.03 20.75 -4.62
CA VAL A 19 0.05 21.65 -5.03
C VAL A 19 -0.35 22.50 -6.22
N ILE A 20 -0.96 21.90 -7.25
CA ILE A 20 -1.43 22.64 -8.42
C ILE A 20 -2.51 23.65 -8.03
N ASN A 21 -3.51 23.25 -7.25
CA ASN A 21 -4.62 24.12 -6.88
C ASN A 21 -4.16 25.31 -6.05
N GLU A 22 -3.27 25.10 -5.08
CA GLU A 22 -2.73 26.17 -4.24
C GLU A 22 -1.91 27.18 -5.06
N ASN A 23 -1.01 26.69 -5.91
CA ASN A 23 -0.21 27.57 -6.77
C ASN A 23 -1.08 28.32 -7.78
N ARG A 24 -2.10 27.67 -8.35
CA ARG A 24 -3.05 28.29 -9.28
C ARG A 24 -3.85 29.42 -8.61
N GLN A 25 -4.16 29.30 -7.32
CA GLN A 25 -4.86 30.35 -6.54
C GLN A 25 -3.97 31.57 -6.25
N GLN A 26 -2.66 31.38 -6.16
CA GLN A 26 -1.70 32.46 -5.93
C GLN A 26 -1.32 33.22 -7.22
N MET A 27 -1.59 32.62 -8.39
CA MET A 27 -1.30 33.24 -9.69
C MET A 27 -2.39 34.23 -10.14
N PRO A 28 -2.04 35.29 -10.89
CA PRO A 28 -3.04 36.16 -11.53
C PRO A 28 -4.00 35.36 -12.42
N LYS A 29 -5.31 35.61 -12.33
CA LYS A 29 -6.37 34.83 -13.03
C LYS A 29 -6.16 34.66 -14.55
N ARG A 30 -5.54 35.65 -15.20
CA ARG A 30 -5.24 35.58 -16.64
C ARG A 30 -4.15 34.54 -16.90
N VAL A 31 -3.06 34.60 -16.15
CA VAL A 31 -1.93 33.65 -16.23
C VAL A 31 -2.38 32.24 -15.84
N SER A 32 -3.16 32.11 -14.78
CA SER A 32 -3.57 30.80 -14.26
C SER A 32 -4.50 30.01 -15.20
N ARG A 33 -5.14 30.66 -16.18
CA ARG A 33 -5.96 29.98 -17.21
C ARG A 33 -5.14 29.46 -18.38
N ASP A 34 -4.05 30.14 -18.70
CA ASP A 34 -3.20 29.80 -19.85
C ASP A 34 -2.20 28.67 -19.51
N PHE A 35 -1.95 28.44 -18.22
CA PHE A 35 -1.00 27.44 -17.74
C PHE A 35 -1.66 26.07 -17.59
N SER A 36 -1.02 25.05 -18.18
CA SER A 36 -1.35 23.66 -17.89
C SER A 36 -0.86 23.28 -16.48
N ASP A 37 -1.38 22.18 -15.95
CA ASP A 37 -0.93 21.62 -14.67
C ASP A 37 0.58 21.32 -14.68
N ASN A 38 1.10 20.85 -15.82
CA ASN A 38 2.53 20.63 -16.01
C ASN A 38 3.34 21.94 -15.97
N ASP A 39 2.80 23.03 -16.54
CA ASP A 39 3.47 24.34 -16.51
C ASP A 39 3.56 24.88 -15.08
N ILE A 40 2.51 24.70 -14.29
CA ILE A 40 2.49 25.09 -12.88
C ILE A 40 3.55 24.32 -12.09
N LEU A 41 3.61 22.99 -12.26
CA LEU A 41 4.62 22.17 -11.59
C LEU A 41 6.04 22.53 -12.04
N ARG A 42 6.25 22.78 -13.34
CA ARG A 42 7.55 23.21 -13.87
C ARG A 42 8.01 24.52 -13.23
N VAL A 43 7.17 25.57 -13.26
CA VAL A 43 7.51 26.88 -12.70
C VAL A 43 7.81 26.77 -11.20
N LEU A 44 7.02 25.99 -10.47
CA LEU A 44 7.25 25.76 -9.05
C LEU A 44 8.65 25.18 -8.80
N MET A 45 9.03 24.14 -9.54
CA MET A 45 10.32 23.46 -9.37
C MET A 45 11.50 24.32 -9.83
N GLU A 46 11.35 25.07 -10.93
CA GLU A 46 12.37 26.01 -11.40
C GLU A 46 12.57 27.18 -10.43
N SER A 47 11.50 27.66 -9.80
CA SER A 47 11.56 28.73 -8.80
C SER A 47 12.13 28.28 -7.45
N ASN A 48 12.05 26.97 -7.15
CA ASN A 48 12.59 26.38 -5.93
C ASN A 48 13.37 25.09 -6.23
N PRO A 49 14.62 25.19 -6.71
CA PRO A 49 15.43 24.02 -7.05
C PRO A 49 15.64 23.03 -5.91
N ALA A 50 15.63 23.50 -4.65
CA ALA A 50 15.74 22.62 -3.48
C ALA A 50 14.55 21.66 -3.36
N MET A 51 13.38 22.02 -3.91
CA MET A 51 12.21 21.15 -3.93
C MET A 51 12.49 19.84 -4.69
N MET A 52 13.34 19.86 -5.71
CA MET A 52 13.71 18.64 -6.46
C MET A 52 14.42 17.61 -5.57
N HIS A 53 15.00 18.02 -4.46
CA HIS A 53 15.62 17.13 -3.48
C HIS A 53 14.73 16.86 -2.26
N SER A 54 13.43 17.15 -2.34
CA SER A 54 12.48 16.97 -1.23
C SER A 54 11.66 15.68 -1.36
N LEU A 55 11.10 15.23 -0.24
CA LEU A 55 10.11 14.14 -0.23
C LEU A 55 8.88 14.46 -1.10
N ASN A 56 8.47 15.74 -1.16
CA ASN A 56 7.34 16.15 -1.99
C ASN A 56 7.59 15.84 -3.47
N PHE A 57 8.80 16.07 -3.97
CA PHE A 57 9.14 15.76 -5.35
C PHE A 57 9.12 14.25 -5.64
N LEU A 58 9.57 13.43 -4.69
CA LEU A 58 9.46 11.98 -4.79
C LEU A 58 7.99 11.53 -4.81
N ILE A 59 7.15 12.11 -3.95
CA ILE A 59 5.70 11.83 -3.91
C ILE A 59 5.04 12.18 -5.25
N LEU A 60 5.31 13.38 -5.79
CA LEU A 60 4.78 13.80 -7.09
C LEU A 60 5.22 12.86 -8.23
N SER A 61 6.47 12.40 -8.19
CA SER A 61 7.01 11.43 -9.15
C SER A 61 6.34 10.07 -9.05
N GLU A 62 6.09 9.57 -7.83
CA GLU A 62 5.39 8.32 -7.59
C GLU A 62 3.90 8.40 -7.95
N GLU A 63 3.23 9.52 -7.69
CA GLU A 63 1.85 9.77 -8.14
C GLU A 63 1.74 9.79 -9.66
N PHE A 64 2.71 10.40 -10.33
CA PHE A 64 2.80 10.35 -11.79
C PHE A 64 2.99 8.91 -12.28
N TYR A 65 3.88 8.14 -11.65
CA TYR A 65 4.09 6.74 -11.98
C TYR A 65 2.81 5.90 -11.79
N TRP A 66 2.16 5.98 -10.63
CA TRP A 66 0.88 5.31 -10.35
C TRP A 66 -0.18 5.65 -11.41
N LYS A 67 -0.33 6.94 -11.74
CA LYS A 67 -1.24 7.39 -12.81
C LYS A 67 -0.87 6.79 -14.17
N SER A 68 0.42 6.75 -14.50
CA SER A 68 0.91 6.18 -15.77
C SER A 68 0.66 4.68 -15.89
N GLN A 69 0.61 3.96 -14.76
CA GLN A 69 0.29 2.53 -14.71
C GLN A 69 -1.22 2.26 -14.84
N GLY A 70 -2.07 3.29 -14.83
CA GLY A 70 -3.53 3.18 -14.96
C GLY A 70 -4.30 3.51 -13.68
N GLY A 71 -3.61 3.93 -12.61
CA GLY A 71 -4.24 4.43 -11.40
C GLY A 71 -5.02 3.35 -10.65
N ASP A 72 -4.41 2.19 -10.39
CA ASP A 72 -5.09 1.09 -9.68
C ASP A 72 -5.47 1.48 -8.25
N VAL A 73 -6.69 1.13 -7.85
CA VAL A 73 -7.22 1.33 -6.51
C VAL A 73 -7.82 0.01 -6.01
N ILE A 74 -7.35 -0.43 -4.85
CA ILE A 74 -7.85 -1.63 -4.19
C ILE A 74 -8.84 -1.23 -3.10
N PHE A 75 -10.07 -1.73 -3.19
CA PHE A 75 -11.09 -1.64 -2.16
C PHE A 75 -11.10 -2.93 -1.33
N PRO A 76 -10.99 -2.88 0.01
CA PRO A 76 -11.40 -4.02 0.81
C PRO A 76 -12.91 -4.18 0.71
N GLU A 77 -13.40 -5.41 0.53
CA GLU A 77 -14.85 -5.66 0.45
C GLU A 77 -15.59 -5.26 1.73
N SER A 78 -14.90 -5.31 2.87
CA SER A 78 -15.40 -4.94 4.19
C SER A 78 -14.25 -4.56 5.13
N PRO A 79 -14.52 -3.84 6.24
CA PRO A 79 -13.54 -3.62 7.30
C PRO A 79 -12.91 -4.92 7.84
N ALA A 80 -13.66 -6.01 7.86
CA ALA A 80 -13.19 -7.31 8.37
C ALA A 80 -11.99 -7.85 7.58
N VAL A 81 -11.88 -7.57 6.28
CA VAL A 81 -10.69 -7.96 5.50
C VAL A 81 -9.43 -7.28 6.02
N LEU A 82 -9.52 -5.98 6.34
CA LEU A 82 -8.41 -5.22 6.89
C LEU A 82 -8.03 -5.74 8.29
N ASP A 83 -9.03 -5.99 9.14
CA ASP A 83 -8.83 -6.54 10.48
C ASP A 83 -8.15 -7.90 10.43
N ASN A 84 -8.60 -8.79 9.55
CA ASN A 84 -8.02 -10.11 9.36
C ASN A 84 -6.56 -10.03 8.91
N LEU A 85 -6.24 -9.16 7.95
CA LEU A 85 -4.88 -8.95 7.49
C LEU A 85 -3.96 -8.40 8.60
N LEU A 86 -4.45 -7.45 9.40
CA LEU A 86 -3.65 -6.82 10.46
C LEU A 86 -3.47 -7.73 11.69
N ARG A 87 -4.46 -8.59 12.00
CA ARG A 87 -4.42 -9.54 13.13
C ARG A 87 -3.70 -10.85 12.81
N ALA A 88 -3.60 -11.21 11.53
CA ALA A 88 -3.00 -12.45 11.10
C ALA A 88 -1.56 -12.62 11.60
N LYS A 89 -1.19 -13.89 11.78
CA LYS A 89 0.17 -14.30 12.12
C LYS A 89 0.91 -14.68 10.84
N TYR A 90 2.09 -14.10 10.66
CA TYR A 90 2.90 -14.28 9.47
C TYR A 90 4.25 -14.93 9.83
N GLN A 91 4.53 -16.07 9.22
CA GLN A 91 5.85 -16.69 9.23
C GLN A 91 6.47 -16.52 7.84
N MET A 92 7.15 -15.40 7.66
CA MET A 92 7.94 -15.08 6.49
C MET A 92 9.42 -15.13 6.89
N ASP A 93 10.20 -15.96 6.22
CA ASP A 93 11.61 -16.19 6.51
C ASP A 93 12.52 -15.42 5.54
N SER A 94 12.03 -15.07 4.34
CA SER A 94 12.76 -14.30 3.32
C SER A 94 11.81 -13.45 2.48
N PRO A 95 12.25 -12.28 1.97
CA PRO A 95 11.53 -11.50 0.96
C PRO A 95 11.59 -12.07 -0.45
N GLU A 96 12.38 -13.12 -0.68
CA GLU A 96 12.53 -13.75 -2.00
C GLU A 96 11.17 -14.19 -2.57
N GLY A 97 10.87 -13.73 -3.79
CA GLY A 97 9.62 -14.00 -4.47
C GLY A 97 8.41 -13.22 -3.93
N PHE A 98 8.59 -12.30 -2.98
CA PHE A 98 7.53 -11.43 -2.51
C PHE A 98 7.01 -10.54 -3.64
N ARG A 99 5.69 -10.47 -3.78
CA ARG A 99 5.03 -9.67 -4.82
C ARG A 99 3.74 -9.03 -4.29
N LEU A 100 3.49 -7.81 -4.76
CA LEU A 100 2.20 -7.15 -4.62
C LEU A 100 1.35 -7.36 -5.88
N PRO A 101 0.03 -7.15 -5.81
CA PRO A 101 -0.84 -7.29 -6.98
C PRO A 101 -0.47 -6.34 -8.14
N PHE A 102 0.05 -5.15 -7.81
CA PHE A 102 0.50 -4.15 -8.76
C PHE A 102 1.81 -3.51 -8.28
N SER A 103 2.59 -2.96 -9.21
CA SER A 103 3.82 -2.21 -8.90
C SER A 103 3.54 -0.81 -8.34
N ALA A 104 2.37 -0.23 -8.63
CA ALA A 104 1.87 0.98 -7.99
C ALA A 104 0.35 0.96 -7.91
N PHE A 105 -0.22 1.25 -6.74
CA PHE A 105 -1.66 1.28 -6.51
C PHE A 105 -1.98 2.13 -5.29
N SER A 106 -3.26 2.42 -5.07
CA SER A 106 -3.74 2.98 -3.80
C SER A 106 -4.68 2.02 -3.10
N VAL A 107 -4.75 2.11 -1.78
CA VAL A 107 -5.72 1.37 -0.96
C VAL A 107 -6.80 2.34 -0.53
N ALA A 108 -8.03 2.09 -0.99
CA ALA A 108 -9.21 2.79 -0.51
C ALA A 108 -9.56 2.27 0.89
N ILE A 109 -9.80 3.18 1.83
CA ILE A 109 -10.10 2.80 3.21
C ILE A 109 -11.58 3.08 3.51
N PRO A 110 -12.34 2.14 4.11
CA PRO A 110 -13.70 2.41 4.54
C PRO A 110 -13.74 3.66 5.43
N ASN A 111 -14.69 4.56 5.19
CA ASN A 111 -14.72 5.83 5.89
C ASN A 111 -14.87 5.63 7.40
N GLY A 112 -13.96 6.24 8.17
CA GLY A 112 -13.93 6.11 9.63
C GLY A 112 -13.33 4.79 10.15
N TYR A 113 -12.75 3.95 9.28
CA TYR A 113 -12.05 2.74 9.72
C TYR A 113 -10.90 3.08 10.68
N ALA A 114 -10.81 2.30 11.75
CA ALA A 114 -9.75 2.36 12.72
C ALA A 114 -9.40 0.94 13.19
N PHE A 115 -8.13 0.69 13.42
CA PHE A 115 -7.64 -0.58 13.96
C PHE A 115 -7.00 -0.31 15.32
N ASN A 116 -7.51 -0.96 16.37
CA ASN A 116 -7.07 -0.73 17.76
C ASN A 116 -7.05 0.75 18.17
N GLY A 117 -8.03 1.54 17.72
CA GLY A 117 -8.14 2.96 18.02
C GLY A 117 -7.33 3.88 17.08
N VAL A 118 -6.42 3.34 16.28
CA VAL A 118 -5.63 4.10 15.31
C VAL A 118 -6.41 4.23 14.01
N ARG A 119 -6.71 5.47 13.60
CA ARG A 119 -7.37 5.74 12.32
C ARG A 119 -6.40 5.47 11.17
N LEU A 120 -6.81 4.60 10.25
CA LEU A 120 -6.06 4.37 9.02
C LEU A 120 -6.59 5.30 7.92
N LEU A 121 -5.69 5.98 7.22
CA LEU A 121 -6.01 6.85 6.10
C LEU A 121 -5.78 6.11 4.78
N PRO A 122 -6.45 6.49 3.68
CA PRO A 122 -6.10 5.95 2.38
C PRO A 122 -4.67 6.35 1.99
N PHE A 123 -3.96 5.41 1.40
CA PHE A 123 -2.55 5.55 1.09
C PHE A 123 -2.24 5.01 -0.31
N MET A 124 -1.20 5.57 -0.92
CA MET A 124 -0.60 5.09 -2.16
C MET A 124 0.59 4.19 -1.83
N VAL A 125 0.78 3.17 -2.65
CA VAL A 125 1.85 2.18 -2.57
C VAL A 125 2.60 2.16 -3.89
N THR A 126 3.93 2.15 -3.82
CA THR A 126 4.81 1.80 -4.95
C THR A 126 5.75 0.69 -4.50
N PHE A 127 5.84 -0.38 -5.29
CA PHE A 127 6.73 -1.50 -5.05
C PHE A 127 7.48 -1.86 -6.33
N ILE A 128 8.72 -1.39 -6.42
CA ILE A 128 9.55 -1.48 -7.62
C ILE A 128 10.99 -1.81 -7.25
N HIS A 129 11.78 -2.21 -8.23
CA HIS A 129 13.18 -2.52 -8.03
C HIS A 129 13.97 -1.27 -7.60
N HIS A 130 14.68 -1.34 -6.47
CA HIS A 130 15.27 -0.18 -5.81
C HIS A 130 16.25 0.56 -6.71
N ARG A 131 17.14 -0.17 -7.39
CA ARG A 131 18.20 0.39 -8.24
C ARG A 131 17.70 1.09 -9.51
N THR A 132 16.46 0.81 -9.94
CA THR A 132 15.85 1.41 -11.12
C THR A 132 14.70 2.35 -10.76
N ALA A 133 14.51 2.65 -9.48
CA ALA A 133 13.36 3.41 -9.02
C ALA A 133 13.32 4.82 -9.67
N GLN A 134 14.47 5.48 -9.78
CA GLN A 134 14.60 6.82 -10.36
C GLN A 134 14.26 6.82 -11.85
N ASP A 135 14.70 5.79 -12.59
CA ASP A 135 14.44 5.66 -14.03
C ASP A 135 12.97 5.41 -14.34
N ILE A 136 12.26 4.77 -13.40
CA ILE A 136 10.85 4.38 -13.54
C ILE A 136 9.91 5.50 -13.06
N THR A 137 10.27 6.24 -12.01
CA THR A 137 9.39 7.25 -11.40
C THR A 137 9.86 8.68 -11.72
N THR A 138 11.05 9.05 -11.25
CA THR A 138 11.54 10.43 -11.25
C THR A 138 11.88 10.96 -12.65
N LEU A 139 12.69 10.26 -13.44
CA LEU A 139 13.09 10.75 -14.77
C LEU A 139 11.89 10.89 -15.72
N PRO A 140 10.93 9.93 -15.78
CA PRO A 140 9.70 10.13 -16.55
C PRO A 140 8.89 11.35 -16.09
N PHE A 141 8.82 11.59 -14.78
CA PHE A 141 8.15 12.78 -14.25
C PHE A 141 8.86 14.07 -14.68
N CYS A 142 10.18 14.19 -14.52
CA CYS A 142 10.97 15.34 -14.99
C CYS A 142 10.71 15.64 -16.46
N ARG A 143 10.79 14.61 -17.32
CA ARG A 143 10.52 14.74 -18.76
C ARG A 143 9.08 15.20 -19.03
N LYS A 144 8.10 14.68 -18.27
CA LYS A 144 6.70 15.06 -18.42
C LYS A 144 6.46 16.55 -18.14
N ILE A 145 7.14 17.12 -17.15
CA ILE A 145 7.01 18.54 -16.79
C ILE A 145 8.08 19.43 -17.45
N GLY A 146 8.95 18.87 -18.30
CA GLY A 146 9.96 19.63 -19.03
C GLY A 146 11.11 20.16 -18.16
N LEU A 147 11.40 19.50 -17.03
CA LEU A 147 12.57 19.82 -16.21
C LEU A 147 13.83 19.13 -16.74
N ARG A 148 14.98 19.76 -16.50
CA ARG A 148 16.27 19.11 -16.64
C ARG A 148 16.35 17.95 -15.63
N GLU A 149 16.94 16.85 -16.07
CA GLU A 149 17.14 15.69 -15.19
C GLU A 149 17.98 16.10 -13.98
N PRO A 150 17.53 15.77 -12.75
CA PRO A 150 18.32 16.02 -11.55
C PRO A 150 19.64 15.24 -11.63
N PRO A 151 20.73 15.75 -11.03
CA PRO A 151 21.88 14.89 -10.76
C PRO A 151 21.41 13.64 -10.01
N GLY A 152 21.94 12.48 -10.37
CA GLY A 152 21.48 11.17 -9.88
C GLY A 152 21.31 11.16 -8.36
N PHE A 153 20.21 10.57 -7.87
CA PHE A 153 20.08 10.33 -6.44
C PHE A 153 21.00 9.17 -6.08
N GLY A 154 21.90 9.40 -5.12
CA GLY A 154 22.70 8.30 -4.58
C GLY A 154 21.77 7.29 -3.92
N TYR A 155 21.81 6.04 -4.36
CA TYR A 155 21.16 4.94 -3.66
C TYR A 155 22.01 4.53 -2.47
N ALA A 156 21.36 4.23 -1.35
CA ALA A 156 22.03 3.49 -0.29
C ALA A 156 22.48 2.11 -0.82
N GLU A 157 23.54 1.56 -0.25
CA GLU A 157 23.95 0.21 -0.61
C GLU A 157 22.81 -0.78 -0.34
N SER A 158 22.45 -1.55 -1.36
CA SER A 158 21.43 -2.58 -1.30
C SER A 158 21.88 -3.81 -2.08
N ARG A 159 21.25 -4.96 -1.81
CA ARG A 159 21.43 -6.14 -2.68
C ARG A 159 20.97 -5.80 -4.12
N PRO A 160 21.50 -6.49 -5.14
CA PRO A 160 21.15 -6.25 -6.54
C PRO A 160 19.65 -6.26 -6.79
N GLU A 161 18.97 -7.31 -6.30
CA GLU A 161 17.53 -7.57 -6.49
C GLU A 161 16.64 -6.96 -5.39
N ALA A 162 17.10 -5.89 -4.72
CA ALA A 162 16.34 -5.28 -3.64
C ALA A 162 15.09 -4.60 -4.22
N MET A 163 13.93 -4.87 -3.61
CA MET A 163 12.69 -4.15 -3.94
C MET A 163 12.47 -3.04 -2.92
N ALA A 164 12.01 -1.90 -3.40
CA ALA A 164 11.67 -0.72 -2.63
C ALA A 164 10.16 -0.61 -2.47
N LEU A 165 9.67 -0.69 -1.24
CA LEU A 165 8.31 -0.39 -0.85
C LEU A 165 8.20 1.07 -0.38
N SER A 166 7.59 1.92 -1.20
CA SER A 166 7.16 3.26 -0.81
C SER A 166 5.68 3.27 -0.44
N ILE A 167 5.35 3.86 0.70
CA ILE A 167 3.97 4.15 1.09
C ILE A 167 3.84 5.63 1.40
N THR A 168 2.82 6.26 0.82
CA THR A 168 2.52 7.68 1.01
C THR A 168 1.07 7.88 1.42
N PHE A 169 0.84 8.71 2.42
CA PHE A 169 -0.50 9.14 2.83
C PHE A 169 -0.48 10.58 3.31
N ARG A 170 -1.66 11.21 3.30
CA ARG A 170 -1.81 12.57 3.81
C ARG A 170 -1.72 12.56 5.33
N ASP A 171 -1.04 13.53 5.89
CA ASP A 171 -0.94 13.71 7.34
C ASP A 171 -2.36 13.91 7.93
N PRO A 172 -2.74 13.15 8.99
CA PRO A 172 -4.04 13.28 9.64
C PRO A 172 -4.26 14.63 10.33
N THR A 173 -3.20 15.29 10.77
CA THR A 173 -3.21 16.54 11.55
C THR A 173 -3.06 17.76 10.66
N ASN A 174 -2.24 17.67 9.60
CA ASN A 174 -1.99 18.76 8.67
C ASN A 174 -2.46 18.41 7.26
N ARG A 175 -3.52 19.09 6.82
CA ARG A 175 -4.10 18.89 5.49
C ARG A 175 -3.13 19.22 4.35
N HIS A 176 -2.04 19.94 4.57
CA HIS A 176 -1.08 20.26 3.51
C HIS A 176 0.16 19.37 3.53
N ALA A 177 0.34 18.55 4.57
CA ALA A 177 1.47 17.66 4.71
C ALA A 177 1.14 16.23 4.28
N TYR A 178 2.19 15.52 3.90
CA TYR A 178 2.15 14.12 3.53
C TYR A 178 3.28 13.40 4.24
N ILE A 179 2.98 12.16 4.63
CA ILE A 179 3.93 11.25 5.24
C ILE A 179 4.27 10.22 4.17
N ARG A 180 5.57 9.99 3.99
CA ARG A 180 6.11 8.97 3.09
C ARG A 180 7.13 8.14 3.83
N THR A 181 7.02 6.82 3.69
CA THR A 181 8.05 5.87 4.12
C THR A 181 8.54 5.08 2.93
N LEU A 182 9.84 4.81 2.91
CA LEU A 182 10.51 3.92 1.97
C LEU A 182 11.19 2.79 2.77
N GLN A 183 10.79 1.56 2.52
CA GLN A 183 11.36 0.36 3.13
C GLN A 183 11.92 -0.54 2.03
N LEU A 184 13.11 -1.10 2.24
CA LEU A 184 13.56 -2.20 1.41
C LEU A 184 12.87 -3.50 1.86
N ASP A 185 12.65 -4.40 0.91
CA ASP A 185 11.87 -5.61 1.14
C ASP A 185 12.51 -6.58 2.16
N GLU A 186 13.81 -6.49 2.43
CA GLU A 186 14.47 -7.26 3.49
C GLU A 186 13.97 -6.92 4.90
N ALA A 187 13.34 -5.76 5.08
CA ALA A 187 12.68 -5.41 6.34
C ALA A 187 11.35 -6.14 6.54
N LEU A 188 10.65 -6.55 5.47
CA LEU A 188 9.28 -7.09 5.53
C LEU A 188 9.12 -8.31 6.46
N PRO A 189 10.02 -9.31 6.46
CA PRO A 189 9.93 -10.42 7.40
C PRO A 189 9.93 -10.00 8.87
N ARG A 190 10.63 -8.91 9.21
CA ARG A 190 10.71 -8.36 10.57
C ARG A 190 9.50 -7.49 10.87
N VAL A 191 9.12 -6.60 9.95
CA VAL A 191 7.93 -5.75 10.05
C VAL A 191 6.66 -6.57 10.30
N LEU A 192 6.47 -7.70 9.59
CA LEU A 192 5.31 -8.57 9.76
C LEU A 192 5.23 -9.22 11.16
N LYS A 193 6.34 -9.30 11.89
CA LYS A 193 6.40 -9.84 13.26
C LYS A 193 6.10 -8.77 14.31
N CYS A 194 6.28 -7.49 13.99
CA CYS A 194 6.00 -6.38 14.89
C CYS A 194 4.52 -6.36 15.31
N GLN A 195 4.28 -6.13 16.59
CA GLN A 195 2.96 -5.96 17.19
C GLN A 195 2.66 -4.49 17.53
N THR A 196 3.71 -3.68 17.69
CA THR A 196 3.60 -2.26 18.06
C THR A 196 4.37 -1.35 17.11
N ALA A 197 3.98 -0.08 17.08
CA ALA A 197 4.64 0.95 16.28
C ALA A 197 6.09 1.20 16.75
N MET A 198 6.38 1.01 18.04
CA MET A 198 7.72 1.12 18.61
C MET A 198 8.65 -0.02 18.18
N GLU A 199 8.17 -1.27 18.18
CA GLU A 199 8.92 -2.40 17.61
C GLU A 199 9.20 -2.17 16.13
N TYR A 200 8.21 -1.65 15.40
CA TYR A 200 8.37 -1.28 14.01
C TYR A 200 9.47 -0.21 13.83
N LYS A 201 9.46 0.88 14.63
CA LYS A 201 10.50 1.92 14.60
C LYS A 201 11.90 1.33 14.82
N GLN A 202 12.05 0.40 15.76
CA GLN A 202 13.33 -0.29 16.01
C GLN A 202 13.79 -1.15 14.83
N VAL A 203 12.86 -1.73 14.06
CA VAL A 203 13.18 -2.54 12.87
C VAL A 203 13.60 -1.68 11.69
N VAL A 204 12.90 -0.58 11.44
CA VAL A 204 13.14 0.29 10.28
C VAL A 204 14.22 1.34 10.52
N GLY A 205 14.49 1.68 11.78
CA GLY A 205 15.43 2.72 12.17
C GLY A 205 14.91 4.12 11.90
N ASP A 206 15.78 5.11 12.13
CA ASP A 206 15.53 6.49 11.78
C ASP A 206 16.05 6.78 10.37
N TYR A 207 15.36 7.66 9.63
CA TYR A 207 15.89 8.15 8.36
C TYR A 207 17.02 9.14 8.66
N GLU A 208 18.21 8.90 8.12
CA GLU A 208 19.28 9.90 8.14
C GLU A 208 18.76 11.21 7.52
N ASP A 209 19.23 12.37 8.03
CA ASP A 209 18.83 13.76 7.71
C ASP A 209 18.87 14.19 6.22
N LYS A 210 19.06 13.26 5.29
CA LYS A 210 19.28 13.46 3.85
C LYS A 210 18.15 14.18 3.11
N PHE A 211 16.97 14.35 3.71
CA PHE A 211 15.80 14.98 3.07
C PHE A 211 15.09 16.03 3.93
N GLY A 212 15.73 16.51 5.02
CA GLY A 212 15.06 17.39 5.99
C GLY A 212 13.84 16.71 6.61
N VAL A 213 13.98 15.43 6.94
CA VAL A 213 12.91 14.60 7.50
C VAL A 213 12.56 15.14 8.89
N ILE A 214 11.26 15.30 9.15
CA ILE A 214 10.76 15.67 10.47
C ILE A 214 10.38 14.38 11.20
N ASP A 215 10.70 14.30 12.49
CA ASP A 215 10.28 13.20 13.33
C ASP A 215 8.76 13.05 13.34
N LEU A 216 8.30 11.82 13.19
CA LEU A 216 6.88 11.50 13.26
C LEU A 216 6.38 11.66 14.69
N THR A 217 5.18 12.21 14.83
CA THR A 217 4.41 12.08 16.09
C THR A 217 4.08 10.61 16.34
N GLU A 218 3.72 10.26 17.58
CA GLU A 218 3.34 8.90 17.94
C GLU A 218 2.17 8.39 17.06
N SER A 219 1.15 9.21 16.86
CA SER A 219 0.00 8.87 16.03
C SER A 219 0.35 8.65 14.55
N GLU A 220 1.34 9.38 14.04
CA GLU A 220 1.81 9.24 12.66
C GLU A 220 2.66 7.97 12.51
N LEU A 221 3.48 7.65 13.50
CA LEU A 221 4.25 6.42 13.56
C LEU A 221 3.33 5.19 13.61
N GLU A 222 2.26 5.24 14.39
CA GLU A 222 1.24 4.19 14.45
C GLU A 222 0.53 4.01 13.09
N ALA A 223 0.09 5.10 12.47
CA ALA A 223 -0.54 5.06 11.15
C ALA A 223 0.42 4.50 10.08
N GLN A 224 1.69 4.93 10.10
CA GLN A 224 2.73 4.42 9.22
C GLN A 224 2.95 2.93 9.42
N PHE A 225 3.09 2.48 10.68
CA PHE A 225 3.25 1.07 11.01
C PHE A 225 2.10 0.22 10.45
N LEU A 226 0.85 0.64 10.69
CA LEU A 226 -0.32 -0.08 10.22
C LEU A 226 -0.38 -0.14 8.69
N ALA A 227 -0.08 0.96 7.99
CA ALA A 227 -0.06 0.99 6.54
C ALA A 227 0.99 0.02 5.97
N VAL A 228 2.22 0.05 6.49
CA VAL A 228 3.30 -0.85 6.05
C VAL A 228 2.95 -2.31 6.35
N LYS A 229 2.49 -2.61 7.57
CA LYS A 229 2.08 -3.96 7.96
C LYS A 229 0.93 -4.47 7.08
N LEU A 230 -0.07 -3.63 6.80
CA LEU A 230 -1.19 -3.98 5.94
C LEU A 230 -0.74 -4.29 4.50
N VAL A 231 0.19 -3.52 3.93
CA VAL A 231 0.69 -3.77 2.58
C VAL A 231 1.52 -5.04 2.51
N ALA A 232 2.38 -5.27 3.51
CA ALA A 232 3.15 -6.51 3.60
C ALA A 232 2.20 -7.73 3.73
N ALA A 233 1.19 -7.62 4.59
CA ALA A 233 0.12 -8.60 4.76
C ALA A 233 -0.65 -8.86 3.47
N LEU A 234 -1.01 -7.80 2.74
CA LEU A 234 -1.68 -7.88 1.44
C LEU A 234 -0.84 -8.65 0.42
N GLY A 235 0.47 -8.41 0.36
CA GLY A 235 1.37 -9.17 -0.52
C GLY A 235 1.39 -10.66 -0.20
N VAL A 236 1.53 -11.00 1.09
CA VAL A 236 1.47 -12.41 1.53
C VAL A 236 0.11 -13.03 1.19
N TYR A 237 -0.98 -12.33 1.44
CA TYR A 237 -2.33 -12.83 1.14
C TYR A 237 -2.56 -13.01 -0.36
N HIS A 238 -2.12 -12.04 -1.18
CA HIS A 238 -2.16 -12.13 -2.64
C HIS A 238 -1.40 -13.36 -3.13
N MET A 239 -0.19 -13.60 -2.63
CA MET A 239 0.62 -14.76 -2.98
C MET A 239 -0.01 -16.09 -2.50
N ALA A 240 -0.47 -16.13 -1.25
CA ALA A 240 -1.09 -17.32 -0.66
C ALA A 240 -2.42 -17.72 -1.31
N THR A 241 -3.01 -16.81 -2.08
CA THR A 241 -4.28 -17.02 -2.80
C THR A 241 -4.09 -16.97 -4.31
N ASN A 242 -2.85 -16.95 -4.81
CA ASN A 242 -2.52 -16.83 -6.22
C ASN A 242 -3.21 -15.65 -6.93
N GLY A 243 -3.59 -14.60 -6.19
CA GLY A 243 -4.32 -13.46 -6.71
C GLY A 243 -5.84 -13.64 -6.83
N ASP A 244 -6.39 -14.83 -6.57
CA ASP A 244 -7.81 -15.16 -6.75
C ASP A 244 -8.77 -14.31 -5.90
N ARG A 245 -8.23 -13.64 -4.87
CA ARG A 245 -9.00 -12.78 -3.96
C ARG A 245 -9.03 -11.32 -4.39
N LEU A 246 -8.39 -10.97 -5.49
CA LEU A 246 -8.53 -9.66 -6.11
C LEU A 246 -9.40 -9.80 -7.35
N SER A 247 -10.55 -9.12 -7.36
CA SER A 247 -11.49 -9.14 -8.48
C SER A 247 -11.71 -7.74 -9.03
N ASP A 248 -11.96 -7.59 -10.32
CA ASP A 248 -12.25 -6.29 -10.92
C ASP A 248 -13.55 -5.66 -10.40
N GLY A 249 -13.55 -4.33 -10.29
CA GLY A 249 -14.69 -3.51 -9.91
C GLY A 249 -14.76 -3.19 -8.42
N TYR A 250 -15.99 -2.85 -8.00
CA TYR A 250 -16.30 -2.32 -6.67
C TYR A 250 -16.73 -3.40 -5.68
N PRO A 251 -16.69 -3.09 -4.37
CA PRO A 251 -17.28 -3.95 -3.36
C PRO A 251 -18.81 -3.96 -3.53
N GLY A 252 -19.34 -5.10 -3.97
CA GLY A 252 -20.76 -5.30 -4.25
C GLY A 252 -21.18 -4.91 -5.67
N SER A 253 -22.50 -4.85 -5.92
CA SER A 253 -23.05 -4.61 -7.26
C SER A 253 -23.18 -3.14 -7.65
N GLN A 254 -22.95 -2.20 -6.71
CA GLN A 254 -23.11 -0.77 -6.94
C GLN A 254 -21.83 -0.01 -6.63
N GLU A 255 -21.61 1.06 -7.39
CA GLU A 255 -20.53 2.01 -7.10
C GLU A 255 -20.70 2.63 -5.70
N PRO A 256 -19.67 2.51 -4.82
CA PRO A 256 -19.70 3.09 -3.49
C PRO A 256 -19.56 4.61 -3.57
N ARG A 257 -19.90 5.29 -2.47
CA ARG A 257 -19.54 6.70 -2.34
C ARG A 257 -18.03 6.79 -2.09
N MET A 258 -17.33 7.52 -2.95
CA MET A 258 -15.89 7.72 -2.86
C MET A 258 -15.59 9.18 -2.52
N ASN A 259 -15.03 9.43 -1.34
CA ASN A 259 -14.50 10.73 -0.99
C ASN A 259 -13.13 10.93 -1.67
N ASN A 260 -12.78 12.17 -2.00
CA ASN A 260 -11.54 12.55 -2.70
C ASN A 260 -11.39 11.98 -4.12
N ARG A 261 -12.46 11.47 -4.74
CA ARG A 261 -12.40 11.02 -6.13
C ARG A 261 -12.25 12.20 -7.07
N ASP A 262 -11.11 12.26 -7.76
CA ASP A 262 -10.96 13.10 -8.95
C ASP A 262 -11.60 12.40 -10.16
N LYS A 263 -12.63 13.05 -10.74
CA LYS A 263 -13.33 12.56 -11.93
C LYS A 263 -12.50 12.71 -13.21
N SER A 264 -11.47 13.55 -13.19
CA SER A 264 -10.55 13.74 -14.32
C SER A 264 -9.61 12.54 -14.51
N LEU A 265 -9.41 11.74 -13.45
CA LEU A 265 -8.52 10.59 -13.47
C LEU A 265 -9.26 9.34 -13.91
N ARG A 266 -8.70 8.69 -14.92
CA ARG A 266 -9.05 7.31 -15.26
C ARG A 266 -8.34 6.39 -14.26
N MET A 267 -9.11 5.83 -13.33
CA MET A 267 -8.64 4.84 -12.36
C MET A 267 -9.18 3.45 -12.71
N ARG A 268 -8.43 2.42 -12.35
CA ARG A 268 -8.89 1.04 -12.35
C ARG A 268 -9.22 0.62 -10.93
N PHE A 269 -10.33 -0.09 -10.77
CA PHE A 269 -10.84 -0.47 -9.47
C PHE A 269 -10.81 -1.99 -9.33
N SER A 270 -10.28 -2.46 -8.22
CA SER A 270 -10.31 -3.86 -7.84
C SER A 270 -10.80 -4.00 -6.41
N THR A 271 -11.45 -5.11 -6.11
CA THR A 271 -11.97 -5.45 -4.79
C THR A 271 -11.21 -6.63 -4.23
N LEU A 272 -10.65 -6.43 -3.03
CA LEU A 272 -10.00 -7.45 -2.22
C LEU A 272 -11.05 -8.15 -1.35
N ARG A 273 -11.20 -9.46 -1.60
CA ARG A 273 -12.19 -10.30 -0.95
C ARG A 273 -11.61 -11.10 0.20
N ASN A 274 -12.43 -11.38 1.21
CA ASN A 274 -12.12 -12.30 2.28
C ASN A 274 -12.11 -13.75 1.77
N LYS A 275 -11.37 -14.65 2.42
CA LYS A 275 -11.24 -16.04 1.92
C LYS A 275 -12.50 -16.89 2.19
N ALA A 276 -13.32 -16.55 3.18
CA ALA A 276 -14.72 -16.95 3.36
C ALA A 276 -15.25 -16.26 4.62
N ASP A 277 -16.55 -15.98 4.68
CA ASP A 277 -17.24 -15.62 5.92
C ASP A 277 -17.16 -16.82 6.87
N VAL A 278 -16.47 -16.66 7.99
CA VAL A 278 -16.74 -17.53 9.13
C VAL A 278 -18.02 -16.98 9.74
N ASP A 279 -19.15 -17.64 9.49
CA ASP A 279 -20.35 -17.46 10.28
C ASP A 279 -19.94 -17.62 11.74
N ALA A 280 -19.88 -16.50 12.46
CA ALA A 280 -19.47 -16.46 13.86
C ALA A 280 -20.58 -17.14 14.69
N ILE A 281 -20.50 -18.47 14.81
CA ILE A 281 -21.31 -19.21 15.76
C ILE A 281 -20.67 -18.99 17.13
N GLU A 282 -21.33 -18.19 17.97
CA GLU A 282 -20.98 -17.95 19.38
C GLU A 282 -21.09 -19.27 20.18
N ALA A 283 -20.04 -20.10 20.16
CA ALA A 283 -19.90 -21.22 21.07
C ALA A 283 -19.03 -20.79 22.26
N ARG A 284 -19.57 -20.89 23.49
CA ARG A 284 -18.96 -20.40 24.74
C ARG A 284 -17.63 -21.06 25.15
N ASP A 285 -17.19 -22.12 24.47
CA ASP A 285 -15.94 -22.86 24.74
C ASP A 285 -15.02 -22.99 23.49
N ALA A 286 -15.19 -22.12 22.50
CA ALA A 286 -14.42 -22.13 21.26
C ALA A 286 -13.11 -21.34 21.35
N PHE A 287 -11.97 -21.95 20.99
CA PHE A 287 -10.75 -21.19 20.72
C PHE A 287 -10.80 -20.67 19.27
N TYR A 288 -10.80 -19.34 19.12
CA TYR A 288 -10.75 -18.68 17.83
C TYR A 288 -9.30 -18.66 17.31
N ARG A 289 -9.01 -19.48 16.30
CA ARG A 289 -7.69 -19.43 15.64
C ARG A 289 -7.70 -18.31 14.62
N THR A 290 -6.81 -17.33 14.77
CA THR A 290 -6.59 -16.24 13.79
C THR A 290 -5.88 -16.77 12.54
N TRP A 291 -6.08 -16.12 11.39
CA TRP A 291 -5.33 -16.31 10.15
C TRP A 291 -3.84 -16.54 10.39
N PHE A 292 -3.33 -17.61 9.78
CA PHE A 292 -1.92 -17.95 9.85
C PHE A 292 -1.36 -18.23 8.45
N PHE A 293 -0.30 -17.51 8.12
CA PHE A 293 0.43 -17.67 6.86
C PHE A 293 1.83 -18.17 7.15
N ARG A 294 2.24 -19.24 6.46
CA ARG A 294 3.60 -19.78 6.55
C ARG A 294 4.22 -19.89 5.18
N GLN A 295 5.39 -19.27 5.02
CA GLN A 295 6.18 -19.37 3.81
C GLN A 295 6.73 -20.79 3.64
N LEU A 296 6.58 -21.33 2.43
CA LEU A 296 7.05 -22.66 2.06
C LEU A 296 8.37 -22.51 1.31
N ARG A 297 9.47 -23.06 1.85
CA ARG A 297 10.82 -22.92 1.26
C ARG A 297 11.52 -24.23 0.92
N ALA A 298 11.06 -25.35 1.46
CA ALA A 298 11.68 -26.66 1.20
C ALA A 298 11.43 -27.12 -0.24
N ASP A 299 12.42 -27.78 -0.85
CA ASP A 299 12.43 -28.21 -2.26
C ASP A 299 11.21 -29.04 -2.64
N ARG A 300 10.68 -29.85 -1.71
CA ARG A 300 9.44 -30.63 -1.92
C ARG A 300 8.23 -29.79 -2.31
N TYR A 301 8.21 -28.50 -1.99
CA TYR A 301 7.13 -27.59 -2.35
C TYR A 301 7.36 -26.90 -3.71
N TYR A 302 8.47 -27.19 -4.39
CA TYR A 302 8.85 -26.61 -5.69
C TYR A 302 9.13 -27.73 -6.69
N GLN A 303 8.20 -28.68 -6.77
CA GLN A 303 8.21 -29.80 -7.71
C GLN A 303 6.92 -29.75 -8.56
N GLY A 304 6.92 -30.46 -9.69
CA GLY A 304 5.75 -30.52 -10.59
C GLY A 304 5.41 -29.15 -11.17
N GLU A 305 4.14 -28.73 -11.04
CA GLU A 305 3.65 -27.43 -11.55
C GLU A 305 4.38 -26.21 -10.96
N HIS A 306 5.08 -26.37 -9.83
CA HIS A 306 5.79 -25.30 -9.14
C HIS A 306 7.31 -25.32 -9.34
N GLU A 307 7.85 -26.20 -10.19
CA GLU A 307 9.30 -26.34 -10.39
C GLU A 307 9.97 -25.03 -10.85
N LYS A 308 9.27 -24.22 -11.65
CA LYS A 308 9.78 -22.94 -12.16
C LYS A 308 9.46 -21.75 -11.26
N THR A 309 8.78 -21.95 -10.13
CA THR A 309 8.42 -20.84 -9.24
C THR A 309 9.60 -20.45 -8.34
N PRO A 310 9.85 -19.15 -8.11
CA PRO A 310 10.94 -18.71 -7.24
C PRO A 310 10.78 -19.26 -5.82
N ARG A 311 11.89 -19.67 -5.20
CA ARG A 311 11.86 -20.12 -3.80
C ARG A 311 11.38 -18.98 -2.90
N GLY A 312 10.58 -19.31 -1.90
CA GLY A 312 9.94 -18.33 -1.00
C GLY A 312 8.64 -17.71 -1.54
N SER A 313 8.28 -17.92 -2.81
CA SER A 313 7.06 -17.36 -3.38
C SER A 313 5.76 -18.06 -2.96
N ARG A 314 5.86 -19.24 -2.33
CA ARG A 314 4.68 -20.04 -1.91
C ARG A 314 4.37 -19.90 -0.44
N TYR A 315 3.08 -19.89 -0.11
CA TYR A 315 2.57 -19.81 1.25
C TYR A 315 1.48 -20.84 1.50
N SER A 316 1.52 -21.48 2.67
CA SER A 316 0.35 -22.17 3.22
C SER A 316 -0.49 -21.17 4.00
N PHE A 317 -1.79 -21.16 3.75
CA PHE A 317 -2.76 -20.33 4.46
C PHE A 317 -3.71 -21.21 5.27
N VAL A 318 -3.81 -20.91 6.57
CA VAL A 318 -4.80 -21.51 7.46
C VAL A 318 -5.79 -20.41 7.83
N SER A 319 -7.03 -20.55 7.38
CA SER A 319 -8.12 -19.63 7.72
C SER A 319 -8.56 -19.80 9.18
N ASP A 320 -9.41 -18.89 9.64
CA ASP A 320 -10.01 -19.00 10.95
C ASP A 320 -10.76 -20.33 11.11
N THR A 321 -10.67 -20.94 12.28
CA THR A 321 -11.41 -22.14 12.64
C THR A 321 -11.72 -22.09 14.13
N VAL A 322 -12.96 -22.41 14.48
CA VAL A 322 -13.36 -22.66 15.87
C VAL A 322 -12.87 -24.05 16.27
N VAL A 323 -11.83 -24.11 17.12
CA VAL A 323 -11.34 -25.38 17.67
C VAL A 323 -12.12 -25.69 18.94
N GLY A 324 -12.77 -26.85 19.00
CA GLY A 324 -13.60 -27.30 20.13
C GLY A 324 -15.01 -27.75 19.76
N GLN A 325 -15.45 -27.53 18.52
CA GLN A 325 -16.61 -28.24 17.98
C GLN A 325 -16.18 -29.64 17.51
N LYS A 326 -17.04 -30.65 17.72
CA LYS A 326 -16.91 -31.99 17.11
C LYS A 326 -17.02 -31.85 15.58
N VAL A 327 -15.97 -31.35 14.94
CA VAL A 327 -15.82 -31.37 13.50
C VAL A 327 -14.60 -32.23 13.22
N THR A 328 -14.88 -33.44 12.73
CA THR A 328 -13.89 -34.37 12.22
C THR A 328 -13.05 -33.62 11.18
N PRO A 329 -11.71 -33.57 11.31
CA PRO A 329 -10.90 -32.93 10.29
C PRO A 329 -11.03 -33.73 9.00
N HIS A 330 -11.70 -33.17 8.00
CA HIS A 330 -11.60 -33.67 6.63
C HIS A 330 -10.17 -33.38 6.16
N THR A 331 -9.31 -34.38 6.28
CA THR A 331 -8.10 -34.46 5.48
C THR A 331 -8.58 -34.57 4.04
N GLN A 332 -8.34 -33.54 3.22
CA GLN A 332 -8.39 -33.70 1.77
C GLN A 332 -7.42 -34.85 1.45
N ARG A 333 -7.97 -35.98 0.99
CA ARG A 333 -7.20 -36.94 0.23
C ARG A 333 -7.17 -36.42 -1.20
N ASP A 334 -5.96 -36.36 -1.74
CA ASP A 334 -5.73 -36.17 -3.17
C ASP A 334 -6.34 -37.38 -3.91
N ASP A 335 -7.27 -37.09 -4.82
CA ASP A 335 -7.62 -37.97 -5.95
C ASP A 335 -7.26 -37.23 -7.23
#